data_AF-A0A8S3XVA4-F1
#
_entry.id   AF-A0A8S3XVA4-F1
#
_cell.length_a   1.000
_cell.length_b   1.000
_cell.length_c   1.000
_cell.angle_alpha   90.00
_cell.angle_beta   90.00
_cell.angle_gamma   90.00
#
_symmetry.space_group_name_H-M   'P 1'
#
loop_
_entity.id
_entity.type
_entity.pdbx_description
1 polymer ?
#
loop_
_entity_poly.entity_id
_entity_poly.type
_entity_poly.pdbx_seq_one_letter_code
_entity_poly.pdbx_strand_id
1 'polypeptide(L)'
;MQAWELLKDKLQEIEPEANFAATKKKIEHIMRSAFKREHKKVKESKRTGVEANDVHVPNLWYYNLLLPIFDKKDEQSRCGVDTLSRDELST
;
A
#
# COMPACT_ATOMS: atom_id res chain seq x y z
N MET A 1 5.27 -22.91 -2.66
CA MET A 1 6.17 -22.18 -3.58
C MET A 1 5.50 -21.80 -4.91
N GLN A 2 4.29 -22.29 -5.21
CA GLN A 2 3.62 -22.19 -6.51
C GLN A 2 3.23 -20.77 -6.97
N ALA A 3 3.03 -19.81 -6.06
CA ALA A 3 2.57 -18.47 -6.44
C ALA A 3 3.60 -17.68 -7.28
N TRP A 4 4.89 -17.86 -7.02
CA TRP A 4 5.94 -17.18 -7.78
C TRP A 4 6.16 -17.77 -9.16
N GLU A 5 5.92 -19.07 -9.32
CA GLU A 5 5.95 -19.77 -10.61
C GLU A 5 4.84 -19.24 -11.52
N LEU A 6 3.61 -19.15 -11.01
CA LEU A 6 2.48 -18.60 -11.76
C LEU A 6 2.72 -17.14 -12.19
N LEU A 7 3.32 -16.32 -11.32
CA LEU A 7 3.66 -14.93 -11.64
C LEU A 7 4.75 -14.84 -12.72
N LYS A 8 5.74 -15.74 -12.69
CA LYS A 8 6.76 -15.83 -13.74
C LYS A 8 6.12 -16.23 -15.06
N ASP A 9 5.28 -17.26 -15.07
CA ASP A 9 4.64 -17.74 -16.30
C ASP A 9 3.80 -16.63 -16.95
N LYS A 10 3.07 -15.86 -16.14
CA LYS A 10 2.34 -14.68 -16.61
C LYS A 10 3.24 -13.56 -17.13
N LEU A 11 4.41 -13.38 -16.54
CA LEU A 11 5.36 -12.39 -17.03
C LEU A 11 6.00 -12.85 -18.35
N GLN A 12 6.22 -14.15 -18.53
CA GLN A 12 6.77 -14.73 -19.76
C GLN A 12 5.84 -14.62 -20.96
N GLU A 13 4.52 -14.50 -20.76
CA GLU A 13 3.57 -14.17 -21.84
C GLU A 13 3.87 -12.81 -22.49
N ILE A 14 4.50 -11.88 -21.76
CA ILE A 14 4.83 -10.53 -22.23
C ILE A 14 6.33 -10.41 -22.53
N GLU A 15 7.17 -11.04 -21.71
CA GLU A 15 8.62 -10.95 -21.74
C GLU A 15 9.22 -12.37 -21.62
N PRO A 16 9.47 -13.08 -22.74
CA PRO A 16 9.82 -14.50 -22.74
C PRO A 16 11.06 -14.85 -21.90
N GLU A 17 12.01 -13.92 -21.84
CA GLU A 17 13.28 -14.02 -21.08
C GLU A 17 13.12 -13.73 -19.58
N ALA A 18 11.89 -13.51 -19.10
CA ALA A 18 11.65 -13.19 -17.71
C ALA A 18 12.04 -14.34 -16.78
N ASN A 19 13.08 -14.09 -15.99
CA ASN A 19 13.50 -14.98 -14.92
C ASN A 19 12.83 -14.61 -13.58
N PHE A 20 13.00 -15.47 -12.56
CA PHE A 20 12.44 -15.23 -11.23
C PHE A 20 12.95 -13.93 -10.60
N ALA A 21 14.20 -13.54 -10.83
CA ALA A 21 14.77 -12.30 -10.31
C ALA A 21 14.09 -11.07 -10.92
N ALA A 22 13.85 -11.07 -12.23
CA ALA A 22 13.12 -10.04 -12.96
C ALA A 22 11.67 -9.97 -12.48
N THR A 23 11.01 -11.11 -12.35
CA THR A 23 9.63 -11.23 -11.82
C THR A 23 9.53 -10.63 -10.43
N LYS A 24 10.42 -11.02 -9.53
CA LYS A 24 10.46 -10.51 -8.16
C LYS A 24 10.73 -9.01 -8.13
N LYS A 25 11.70 -8.53 -8.91
CA LYS A 25 12.01 -7.10 -9.03
C LYS A 25 10.81 -6.29 -9.51
N LYS A 26 10.10 -6.75 -10.53
CA LYS A 26 8.95 -6.06 -11.12
C LYS A 26 7.78 -6.01 -10.15
N ILE A 27 7.46 -7.14 -9.50
CA ILE A 27 6.37 -7.21 -8.53
C ILE A 27 6.72 -6.42 -7.26
N GLU A 28 7.84 -6.68 -6.61
CA GLU A 28 8.18 -6.08 -5.32
C GLU A 28 8.60 -4.61 -5.46
N HIS A 29 9.55 -4.30 -6.34
CA HIS A 29 10.14 -2.97 -6.41
C HIS A 29 9.35 -2.01 -7.29
N ILE A 30 8.78 -2.48 -8.41
CA ILE A 30 8.03 -1.59 -9.30
C ILE A 30 6.58 -1.50 -8.85
N MET A 31 5.84 -2.61 -8.79
CA MET A 31 4.39 -2.55 -8.54
C MET A 31 4.04 -2.26 -7.07
N ARG A 32 4.50 -3.10 -6.14
CA ARG A 32 4.12 -3.00 -4.72
C ARG A 32 4.66 -1.73 -4.07
N SER A 33 5.93 -1.39 -4.33
CA SER A 33 6.55 -0.22 -3.72
C SER A 33 5.99 1.09 -4.28
N ALA A 34 5.75 1.18 -5.61
CA ALA A 34 5.09 2.35 -6.17
C ALA A 34 3.66 2.51 -5.64
N PHE A 35 2.89 1.41 -5.56
CA PHE A 35 1.56 1.43 -4.97
C PHE A 35 1.58 1.96 -3.53
N LYS A 36 2.46 1.45 -2.67
CA LYS A 36 2.55 1.90 -1.28
C LYS A 36 2.85 3.39 -1.15
N ARG A 37 3.78 3.91 -1.96
CA ARG A 37 4.12 5.33 -1.99
C ARG A 37 2.93 6.18 -2.41
N GLU A 38 2.23 5.74 -3.45
CA GLU A 38 1.04 6.44 -3.94
C GLU A 38 -0.11 6.39 -2.92
N HIS A 39 -0.35 5.22 -2.34
CA HIS A 39 -1.36 5.00 -1.31
C HIS A 39 -1.09 5.84 -0.05
N LYS A 40 0.18 6.03 0.32
CA LYS A 40 0.57 6.92 1.42
C LYS A 40 0.14 8.37 1.15
N LYS A 41 0.38 8.91 -0.05
CA LYS A 41 -0.07 10.26 -0.42
C LYS A 41 -1.59 10.40 -0.34
N VAL A 42 -2.31 9.40 -0.85
CA VAL A 42 -3.78 9.37 -0.76
C VAL A 42 -4.25 9.38 0.70
N LYS A 43 -3.64 8.57 1.56
CA LYS A 43 -3.97 8.53 2.99
C LYS A 43 -3.61 9.84 3.72
N GLU A 44 -2.47 10.43 3.41
CA GLU A 44 -2.04 11.70 4.00
C GLU A 44 -2.96 12.84 3.60
N SER A 45 -3.28 12.96 2.32
CA SER A 45 -4.24 13.94 1.79
C SER A 45 -5.62 13.79 2.44
N LYS A 46 -6.12 12.56 2.63
CA LYS A 46 -7.37 12.31 3.38
C LYS A 46 -7.27 12.75 4.86
N ARG A 47 -6.12 12.57 5.50
CA ARG A 47 -5.91 12.88 6.93
C ARG A 47 -5.73 14.37 7.20
N THR A 48 -5.13 15.11 6.27
CA THR A 48 -4.84 16.55 6.42
C THR A 48 -5.89 17.45 5.77
N GLY A 49 -6.97 16.87 5.21
CA GLY A 49 -7.97 17.59 4.42
C GLY A 49 -8.69 18.68 5.20
N VAL A 50 -8.19 19.92 5.08
CA VAL A 50 -8.87 21.17 5.47
C VAL A 50 -9.89 21.59 4.40
N GLU A 51 -9.84 21.06 3.17
CA GLU A 51 -10.89 21.22 2.15
C GLU A 51 -11.04 19.95 1.29
N ALA A 52 -12.28 19.57 1.00
CA ALA A 52 -12.65 18.36 0.25
C ALA A 52 -12.17 18.32 -1.22
N ASN A 53 -11.55 19.40 -1.72
CA ASN A 53 -11.11 19.54 -3.11
C ASN A 53 -9.64 19.15 -3.33
N ASP A 54 -8.86 18.85 -2.29
CA ASP A 54 -7.42 18.53 -2.40
C ASP A 54 -7.11 17.05 -2.11
N VAL A 55 -8.05 16.15 -2.46
CA VAL A 55 -7.83 14.70 -2.32
C VAL A 55 -6.93 14.20 -3.44
N HIS A 56 -5.73 13.71 -3.10
CA HIS A 56 -4.75 13.22 -4.07
C HIS A 56 -5.34 12.08 -4.91
N VAL A 57 -5.40 12.28 -6.23
CA VAL A 57 -5.85 11.26 -7.19
C VAL A 57 -4.65 10.39 -7.62
N PRO A 58 -4.70 9.07 -7.39
CA PRO A 58 -3.60 8.19 -7.77
C PRO A 58 -3.45 8.08 -9.29
N ASN A 59 -2.22 8.27 -9.79
CA ASN A 59 -1.91 8.23 -11.23
C ASN A 59 -1.59 6.82 -11.78
N LEU A 60 -1.58 5.79 -10.92
CA LEU A 60 -1.26 4.43 -11.32
C LEU A 60 -2.51 3.75 -11.92
N TRP A 61 -2.43 3.32 -13.18
CA TRP A 61 -3.56 2.66 -13.87
C TRP A 61 -4.08 1.42 -13.13
N TYR A 62 -3.19 0.68 -12.44
CA TYR A 62 -3.52 -0.51 -11.66
C TYR A 62 -3.86 -0.22 -10.19
N TYR A 63 -3.96 1.05 -9.78
CA TYR A 63 -4.17 1.41 -8.38
C TYR A 63 -5.45 0.77 -7.81
N ASN A 64 -6.57 0.92 -8.52
CA ASN A 64 -7.87 0.40 -8.10
C ASN A 64 -7.90 -1.13 -8.03
N LEU A 65 -7.08 -1.81 -8.83
CA LEU A 65 -6.96 -3.28 -8.82
C LEU A 65 -6.20 -3.78 -7.59
N LEU A 66 -5.19 -3.03 -7.14
CA LEU A 66 -4.39 -3.39 -5.97
C LEU A 66 -4.97 -2.88 -4.64
N LEU A 67 -5.80 -1.84 -4.67
CA LEU A 67 -6.43 -1.26 -3.50
C LEU A 67 -7.06 -2.31 -2.56
N PRO A 68 -7.96 -3.21 -3.00
CA PRO A 68 -8.59 -4.18 -2.11
C PRO A 68 -7.62 -5.21 -1.51
N ILE A 69 -6.43 -5.37 -2.08
CA ILE A 69 -5.39 -6.30 -1.60
C ILE A 69 -4.60 -5.66 -0.47
N PHE A 70 -4.35 -4.34 -0.55
CA PHE A 70 -3.53 -3.61 0.40
C PHE A 70 -4.32 -2.94 1.51
N ASP A 71 -5.53 -2.45 1.23
CA ASP A 71 -6.35 -1.73 2.21
C ASP A 71 -6.83 -2.65 3.35
N LYS A 72 -7.12 -3.93 3.03
CA LYS A 72 -7.48 -4.96 4.03
C LYS A 72 -6.41 -5.25 5.09
N LYS A 73 -5.16 -4.78 4.90
CA LYS A 73 -4.08 -4.98 5.87
C LYS A 73 -4.00 -3.90 6.95
N ASP A 74 -4.67 -2.76 6.77
CA ASP A 74 -4.51 -1.60 7.65
C ASP A 74 -5.51 -1.57 8.83
N GLU A 75 -6.52 -2.45 8.86
CA GLU A 75 -7.49 -2.54 9.97
C GLU A 75 -6.95 -3.22 11.25
N GLN A 76 -5.73 -3.75 11.24
CA GLN A 76 -5.09 -4.34 12.43
C GLN A 76 -4.10 -3.41 13.15
N SER A 77 -4.13 -2.11 12.87
CA SER A 77 -3.40 -1.14 13.68
C SER A 77 -4.18 -0.89 14.98
N ARG A 78 -3.92 -1.72 16.00
CA ARG A 78 -4.47 -1.55 17.36
C ARG A 78 -4.17 -0.12 17.82
N CYS A 79 -5.24 0.61 18.14
CA CYS A 79 -5.18 1.89 18.84
C CYS A 79 -4.22 1.76 20.02
N GLY A 80 -3.15 2.55 20.05
CA GLY A 80 -2.32 2.69 21.23
C GLY A 80 -3.21 3.27 22.33
N VAL A 81 -3.48 2.49 23.38
CA VAL A 81 -4.16 3.00 24.57
C VAL A 81 -3.13 3.89 25.27
N ASP A 82 -3.32 5.21 25.18
CA ASP A 82 -2.48 6.16 25.91
C ASP A 82 -2.74 6.01 27.42
N THR A 83 -1.75 5.52 28.17
CA THR A 83 -1.81 5.30 29.63
C THR A 83 -1.71 6.60 30.45
N LEU A 84 -1.98 7.77 29.86
CA LEU A 84 -1.89 9.06 30.57
C LEU A 84 -3.27 9.62 30.89
N SER A 85 -4.03 8.90 31.71
CA SER A 85 -5.06 9.54 32.53
C SER A 85 -4.36 10.34 33.64
N ARG A 86 -4.08 11.59 33.28
CA ARG A 86 -3.87 12.74 34.14
C ARG A 86 -4.97 12.80 35.21
N ASP A 87 -4.56 12.83 36.48
CA ASP A 87 -5.20 13.61 37.56
C ASP A 87 -4.27 13.64 38.79
N GLU A 88 -3.15 14.36 38.66
CA GLU A 88 -2.50 15.04 39.79
C GLU A 88 -2.98 16.49 39.73
N LEU A 89 -4.03 16.83 40.49
CA LEU A 89 -4.26 18.14 41.12
C LEU A 89 -5.65 18.14 41.78
N SER A 90 -5.69 17.87 43.08
CA SER A 90 -6.58 18.61 43.96
C SER A 90 -5.86 18.90 45.26
N THR A 91 -5.87 20.18 45.58
CA THR A 91 -5.40 20.91 46.76
C THR A 91 -5.74 20.23 48.08
#